data_AF-A0AA44Z6U4-F1
#
_entry.id   AF-A0AA44Z6U4-F1
#
_cell.length_a   1.000
_cell.length_b   1.000
_cell.length_c   1.000
_cell.angle_alpha   90.00
_cell.angle_beta   90.00
_cell.angle_gamma   90.00
#
_symmetry.space_group_name_H-M   'P 1'
#
loop_
_entity.id
_entity.type
_entity.pdbx_description
1 polymer ?
#
loop_
_entity_poly.entity_id
_entity_poly.type
_entity_poly.pdbx_seq_one_letter_code
_entity_poly.pdbx_strand_id
1 'polypeptide(L)'
;MLSQLNLRFPKKLIESLKSRASAEATSVNALAGRFIEEKLMSAAPDDESLALNADPAGTRESLYRKIVRGEFFGRQTLRHAELRWLFDHAHRACLYGSGYVSWPVIEALMNITFDALLYAEAHQIEVDSYYINRTFDMPGKNYREETQHFMAVMPRHVDPTWAEYLLRPLSSGALELQDFPDEALARICTPDRLRLIFPLVVKAQALDEQEMKAWVATTGLVTEDLNLTAEVGDIRLHVQVSGNRAPQLPGREWVAPTFGLIVSAGCVVTAMGWEVFSALVRQLQARASQPVLHGWHSRDKHVSVYIPRAEGTDVILGLNGIHISMTADNYLALENAFLTEVNAPTAAPVLAELRALYGDL
;
A
#
# COMPACT_ATOMS: atom_id res chain seq x y z
N MET A 1 42.41 13.71 -11.69
CA MET A 1 42.35 13.82 -13.16
C MET A 1 40.90 13.72 -13.57
N LEU A 2 40.35 14.69 -14.33
CA LEU A 2 38.97 14.63 -14.82
C LEU A 2 38.96 13.89 -16.17
N SER A 3 38.18 12.81 -16.26
CA SER A 3 37.94 12.08 -17.51
C SER A 3 36.69 12.62 -18.19
N GLN A 4 36.76 12.83 -19.51
CA GLN A 4 35.63 13.34 -20.29
C GLN A 4 34.78 12.16 -20.81
N LEU A 5 33.51 12.09 -20.39
CA LEU A 5 32.54 11.08 -20.82
C LEU A 5 31.49 11.73 -21.74
N ASN A 6 31.30 11.20 -22.95
CA ASN A 6 30.29 11.69 -23.89
C ASN A 6 28.98 10.92 -23.74
N LEU A 7 27.97 11.54 -23.12
CA LEU A 7 26.64 10.96 -22.92
C LEU A 7 25.63 11.48 -23.96
N ARG A 8 24.73 10.61 -24.42
CA ARG A 8 23.62 10.96 -25.32
C ARG A 8 22.30 10.91 -24.55
N PHE A 9 21.53 11.99 -24.61
CA PHE A 9 20.25 12.11 -23.90
C PHE A 9 19.10 12.41 -24.88
N PRO A 10 17.88 11.96 -24.58
CA PRO A 10 16.67 12.39 -25.30
C PRO A 10 16.49 13.91 -25.24
N LYS A 11 15.99 14.52 -26.32
CA LYS A 11 15.81 15.98 -26.45
C LYS A 11 15.07 16.61 -25.27
N LYS A 12 13.95 16.00 -24.87
CA LYS A 12 13.13 16.46 -23.74
C LYS A 12 13.91 16.50 -22.42
N LEU A 13 14.80 15.53 -22.21
CA LEU A 13 15.56 15.41 -20.96
C LEU A 13 16.69 16.46 -20.91
N ILE A 14 17.31 16.77 -22.05
CA ILE A 14 18.27 17.89 -22.17
C ILE A 14 17.59 19.23 -21.92
N GLU A 15 16.38 19.43 -22.44
CA GLU A 15 15.60 20.66 -22.23
C GLU A 15 15.25 20.85 -20.76
N SER A 16 14.78 19.80 -20.08
CA SER A 16 14.53 19.83 -18.63
C SER A 16 15.79 20.10 -17.81
N LEU A 17 16.92 19.46 -18.15
CA LEU A 17 18.20 19.70 -17.50
C LEU A 17 18.67 21.15 -17.69
N LYS A 18 18.53 21.70 -18.90
CA LYS A 18 18.87 23.11 -19.19
C LYS A 18 18.00 24.08 -18.41
N SER A 19 16.68 23.86 -18.39
CA SER A 19 15.74 24.69 -17.66
C SER A 19 16.08 24.73 -16.17
N ARG A 20 16.40 23.56 -15.60
CA ARG A 20 16.72 23.43 -14.18
C ARG A 20 18.11 23.97 -13.83
N ALA A 21 19.11 23.74 -14.69
CA ALA A 21 20.44 24.33 -14.53
C ALA A 21 20.39 25.87 -14.54
N SER A 22 19.55 26.44 -15.41
CA SER A 22 19.31 27.88 -15.44
C SER A 22 18.62 28.40 -14.18
N ALA A 23 17.66 27.66 -13.62
CA ALA A 23 16.98 28.04 -12.38
C ALA A 23 17.90 27.97 -11.15
N GLU A 24 18.81 26.98 -11.13
CA GLU A 24 19.76 26.76 -10.03
C GLU A 24 21.10 27.49 -10.22
N ALA A 25 21.21 28.37 -11.24
CA ALA A 25 22.42 29.13 -11.57
C ALA A 25 23.69 28.26 -11.67
N THR A 26 23.55 27.06 -12.23
CA THR A 26 24.64 26.08 -12.38
C THR A 26 24.82 25.66 -13.84
N SER A 27 25.95 25.03 -14.17
CA SER A 27 26.16 24.49 -15.51
C SER A 27 25.40 23.18 -15.70
N VAL A 28 24.94 22.89 -16.92
CA VAL A 28 24.27 21.62 -17.25
C VAL A 28 25.17 20.42 -16.92
N ASN A 29 26.47 20.54 -17.16
CA ASN A 29 27.44 19.48 -16.85
C ASN A 29 27.62 19.28 -15.34
N ALA A 30 27.64 20.36 -14.55
CA ALA A 30 27.71 20.27 -13.09
C ALA A 30 26.43 19.69 -12.50
N LEU A 31 25.25 20.07 -13.03
CA LEU A 31 23.97 19.52 -12.61
C LEU A 31 23.84 18.03 -12.97
N ALA A 32 24.21 17.65 -14.19
CA ALA A 32 24.22 16.26 -14.63
C ALA A 32 25.24 15.43 -13.84
N GLY A 33 26.44 15.99 -13.61
CA GLY A 33 27.46 15.40 -12.76
C GLY A 33 26.97 15.16 -11.35
N ARG A 34 26.31 16.15 -10.73
CA ARG A 34 25.71 16.02 -9.39
C ARG A 34 24.63 14.94 -9.36
N PHE A 35 23.75 14.86 -10.36
CA PHE A 35 22.73 13.79 -10.40
C PHE A 35 23.33 12.40 -10.62
N ILE A 36 24.38 12.30 -11.44
CA ILE A 36 25.11 11.05 -11.65
C ILE A 36 25.83 10.67 -10.36
N GLU A 37 26.50 11.62 -9.70
CA GLU A 37 27.19 11.42 -8.42
C GLU A 37 26.21 11.04 -7.32
N GLU A 38 25.09 11.74 -7.16
CA GLU A 38 24.02 11.42 -6.20
C GLU A 38 23.44 10.00 -6.43
N LYS A 39 23.35 9.56 -7.69
CA LYS A 39 22.92 8.19 -8.05
C LYS A 39 24.02 7.14 -8.03
N LEU A 40 25.29 7.52 -8.12
CA LEU A 40 26.43 6.60 -7.98
C LEU A 40 26.87 6.46 -6.52
N MET A 41 26.59 7.48 -5.69
CA MET A 41 26.79 7.48 -4.25
C MET A 41 25.68 6.69 -3.53
N SER A 42 24.50 6.54 -4.14
CA SER A 42 23.59 5.46 -3.73
C SER A 42 24.23 4.12 -4.07
N ALA A 43 24.33 3.21 -3.09
CA ALA A 43 24.97 1.90 -3.24
C ALA A 43 24.61 1.25 -4.59
N ALA A 44 25.63 0.82 -5.35
CA ALA A 44 25.42 0.06 -6.58
C ALA A 44 24.48 -1.12 -6.26
N PRO A 45 23.44 -1.39 -7.07
CA PRO A 45 22.57 -2.52 -6.80
C PRO A 45 23.43 -3.78 -6.79
N ASP A 46 23.53 -4.42 -5.63
CA ASP A 46 24.19 -5.71 -5.48
C ASP A 46 23.58 -6.71 -6.46
N ASP A 47 24.34 -7.74 -6.86
CA ASP A 47 23.90 -8.76 -7.81
C ASP A 47 22.56 -9.40 -7.34
N GLU A 48 22.34 -9.48 -6.02
CA GLU A 48 21.06 -9.91 -5.45
C GLU A 48 19.90 -8.95 -5.78
N SER A 49 20.08 -7.64 -5.70
CA SER A 49 19.04 -6.66 -6.03
C SER A 49 18.71 -6.66 -7.52
N LEU A 50 19.71 -6.84 -8.37
CA LEU A 50 19.51 -7.00 -9.82
C LEU A 50 18.75 -8.29 -10.14
N ALA A 51 19.08 -9.39 -9.46
CA ALA A 51 18.39 -10.67 -9.64
C ALA A 51 16.90 -10.58 -9.27
N LEU A 52 16.56 -9.92 -8.14
CA LEU A 52 15.17 -9.74 -7.72
C LEU A 52 14.34 -8.89 -8.71
N ASN A 53 14.98 -7.90 -9.34
CA ASN A 53 14.34 -7.06 -10.35
C ASN A 53 14.26 -7.70 -11.74
N ALA A 54 15.12 -8.68 -12.04
CA ALA A 54 15.11 -9.40 -13.30
C ALA A 54 13.91 -10.37 -13.42
N ASP A 55 13.42 -10.90 -12.30
CA ASP A 55 12.21 -11.72 -12.23
C ASP A 55 11.27 -11.24 -11.09
N PRO A 56 10.49 -10.16 -11.32
CA PRO A 56 9.55 -9.63 -10.32
C PRO A 56 8.46 -10.63 -9.94
N ALA A 57 8.03 -11.49 -10.88
CA ALA A 57 6.99 -12.48 -10.65
C ALA A 57 7.48 -13.60 -9.72
N GLY A 58 8.65 -14.17 -9.99
CA GLY A 58 9.29 -15.15 -9.11
C GLY A 58 9.65 -14.57 -7.75
N THR A 59 10.09 -13.31 -7.70
CA THR A 59 10.34 -12.59 -6.44
C THR A 59 9.06 -12.44 -5.61
N ARG A 60 7.95 -12.00 -6.23
CA ARG A 60 6.63 -11.91 -5.58
C ARG A 60 6.19 -13.25 -5.01
N GLU A 61 6.34 -14.33 -5.78
CA GLU A 61 5.99 -15.67 -5.34
C GLU A 61 6.83 -16.12 -4.14
N SER A 62 8.14 -15.90 -4.19
CA SER A 62 9.06 -16.21 -3.08
C SER A 62 8.67 -15.46 -1.81
N LEU A 63 8.39 -14.16 -1.93
CA LEU A 63 7.97 -13.32 -0.80
C LEU A 63 6.60 -13.72 -0.26
N TYR A 64 5.64 -14.10 -1.11
CA TYR A 64 4.35 -14.62 -0.68
C TYR A 64 4.51 -15.88 0.18
N ARG A 65 5.34 -16.84 -0.27
CA ARG A 65 5.62 -18.06 0.51
C ARG A 65 6.25 -17.73 1.87
N LYS A 66 7.21 -16.82 1.91
CA LYS A 66 7.89 -16.43 3.16
C LYS A 66 6.98 -15.64 4.12
N ILE A 67 6.34 -14.59 3.63
CA ILE A 67 5.61 -13.62 4.45
C ILE A 67 4.21 -14.13 4.78
N VAL A 68 3.46 -14.56 3.77
CA VAL A 68 2.05 -14.94 3.93
C VAL A 68 1.97 -16.37 4.45
N ARG A 69 2.63 -17.32 3.78
CA ARG A 69 2.62 -18.75 4.18
C ARG A 69 3.58 -19.11 5.32
N GLY A 70 4.54 -18.24 5.66
CA GLY A 70 5.51 -18.50 6.73
C GLY A 70 6.62 -19.49 6.36
N GLU A 71 6.84 -19.73 5.07
CA GLU A 71 7.82 -20.70 4.56
C GLU A 71 9.19 -20.04 4.36
N PHE A 72 9.97 -19.91 5.44
CA PHE A 72 11.27 -19.21 5.40
C PHE A 72 12.45 -20.07 4.89
N PHE A 73 12.21 -21.29 4.40
CA PHE A 73 13.22 -22.18 3.76
C PHE A 73 14.57 -22.26 4.50
N GLY A 74 14.54 -22.42 5.83
CA GLY A 74 15.75 -22.56 6.66
C GLY A 74 16.38 -21.25 7.16
N ARG A 75 15.81 -20.09 6.82
CA ARG A 75 16.13 -18.79 7.46
C ARG A 75 15.06 -18.39 8.47
N GLN A 76 15.36 -17.44 9.33
CA GLN A 76 14.39 -16.87 10.29
C GLN A 76 13.82 -15.52 9.81
N THR A 77 14.43 -14.91 8.80
CA THR A 77 14.16 -13.53 8.36
C THR A 77 14.27 -13.37 6.84
N LEU A 78 13.73 -12.26 6.32
CA LEU A 78 13.98 -11.82 4.95
C LEU A 78 15.39 -11.23 4.82
N ARG A 79 15.97 -11.30 3.63
CA ARG A 79 17.25 -10.63 3.31
C ARG A 79 17.09 -9.12 3.27
N HIS A 80 18.17 -8.38 3.45
CA HIS A 80 18.23 -6.93 3.18
C HIS A 80 17.75 -6.58 1.78
N ALA A 81 18.20 -7.32 0.76
CA ALA A 81 17.77 -7.10 -0.63
C ALA A 81 16.26 -7.35 -0.82
N GLU A 82 15.70 -8.35 -0.14
CA GLU A 82 14.27 -8.69 -0.16
C GLU A 82 13.43 -7.60 0.53
N LEU A 83 13.88 -7.09 1.68
CA LEU A 83 13.25 -5.97 2.38
C LEU A 83 13.29 -4.68 1.55
N ARG A 84 14.46 -4.36 0.98
CA ARG A 84 14.63 -3.19 0.10
C ARG A 84 13.69 -3.27 -1.11
N TRP A 85 13.64 -4.44 -1.76
CA TRP A 85 12.76 -4.67 -2.89
C TRP A 85 11.29 -4.51 -2.49
N LEU A 86 10.90 -5.05 -1.33
CA LEU A 86 9.54 -4.92 -0.79
C LEU A 86 9.18 -3.45 -0.52
N PHE A 87 10.05 -2.68 0.13
CA PHE A 87 9.77 -1.28 0.46
C PHE A 87 9.74 -0.37 -0.76
N ASP A 88 10.59 -0.63 -1.76
CA ASP A 88 10.53 0.06 -3.05
C ASP A 88 9.19 -0.23 -3.76
N HIS A 89 8.72 -1.48 -3.76
CA HIS A 89 7.41 -1.82 -4.32
C HIS A 89 6.25 -1.24 -3.50
N ALA A 90 6.35 -1.23 -2.18
CA ALA A 90 5.37 -0.60 -1.31
C ALA A 90 5.23 0.91 -1.61
N HIS A 91 6.35 1.61 -1.74
CA HIS A 91 6.39 3.01 -2.13
C HIS A 91 5.83 3.23 -3.56
N ARG A 92 6.20 2.39 -4.53
CA ARG A 92 5.67 2.46 -5.91
C ARG A 92 4.16 2.23 -5.98
N ALA A 93 3.58 1.40 -5.11
CA ALA A 93 2.14 1.17 -5.08
C ALA A 93 1.35 2.47 -4.90
N CYS A 94 1.88 3.42 -4.12
CA CYS A 94 1.27 4.73 -3.89
C CYS A 94 1.14 5.54 -5.19
N LEU A 95 2.01 5.35 -6.18
CA LEU A 95 1.92 6.03 -7.48
C LEU A 95 0.71 5.61 -8.32
N TYR A 96 0.17 4.41 -8.04
CA TYR A 96 -0.99 3.86 -8.76
C TYR A 96 -2.30 4.02 -7.99
N GLY A 97 -2.24 4.59 -6.78
CA GLY A 97 -3.40 4.82 -5.94
C GLY A 97 -4.24 6.03 -6.38
N SER A 98 -5.56 5.93 -6.22
CA SER A 98 -6.49 7.03 -6.50
C SER A 98 -7.44 7.38 -5.35
N GLY A 99 -7.41 6.63 -4.24
CA GLY A 99 -8.30 6.80 -3.07
C GLY A 99 -7.55 7.12 -1.78
N TYR A 100 -7.91 6.46 -0.67
CA TYR A 100 -7.14 6.49 0.59
C TYR A 100 -6.34 5.21 0.76
N VAL A 101 -5.16 5.28 1.37
CA VAL A 101 -4.35 4.12 1.75
C VAL A 101 -4.89 3.52 3.05
N SER A 102 -4.88 2.20 3.16
CA SER A 102 -5.32 1.48 4.37
C SER A 102 -4.51 1.92 5.60
N TRP A 103 -5.19 2.36 6.67
CA TRP A 103 -4.52 2.85 7.87
C TRP A 103 -3.58 1.81 8.51
N PRO A 104 -3.97 0.54 8.72
CA PRO A 104 -3.05 -0.48 9.23
C PRO A 104 -1.75 -0.64 8.43
N VAL A 105 -1.79 -0.38 7.12
CA VAL A 105 -0.62 -0.45 6.24
C VAL A 105 0.30 0.75 6.49
N ILE A 106 -0.26 1.97 6.52
CA ILE A 106 0.50 3.18 6.86
C ILE A 106 1.11 3.04 8.26
N GLU A 107 0.32 2.63 9.24
CA GLU A 107 0.76 2.44 10.62
C GLU A 107 1.92 1.44 10.70
N ALA A 108 1.84 0.30 10.00
CA ALA A 108 2.93 -0.66 9.93
C ALA A 108 4.20 -0.05 9.31
N LEU A 109 4.10 0.67 8.19
CA LEU A 109 5.25 1.27 7.50
C LEU A 109 5.89 2.41 8.30
N MET A 110 5.09 3.25 8.96
CA MET A 110 5.58 4.31 9.84
C MET A 110 6.27 3.71 11.06
N ASN A 111 5.69 2.68 11.69
CA ASN A 111 6.30 2.01 12.82
C ASN A 111 7.62 1.31 12.43
N ILE A 112 7.71 0.70 11.24
CA ILE A 112 8.99 0.17 10.72
C ILE A 112 10.03 1.29 10.61
N THR A 113 9.63 2.43 10.03
CA THR A 113 10.51 3.58 9.81
C THR A 113 11.02 4.16 11.14
N PHE A 114 10.13 4.35 12.10
CA PHE A 114 10.46 4.92 13.41
C PHE A 114 11.23 3.95 14.31
N ASP A 115 10.88 2.66 14.30
CA ASP A 115 11.67 1.67 15.05
C ASP A 115 13.09 1.53 14.47
N ALA A 116 13.25 1.65 13.15
CA ALA A 116 14.57 1.70 12.52
C ALA A 116 15.37 2.96 12.93
N LEU A 117 14.72 4.13 12.94
CA LEU A 117 15.35 5.39 13.39
C LEU A 117 15.79 5.32 14.85
N LEU A 118 14.93 4.81 15.75
CA LEU A 118 15.24 4.63 17.16
C LEU A 118 16.37 3.63 17.38
N TYR A 119 16.40 2.55 16.59
CA TYR A 119 17.49 1.59 16.64
C TYR A 119 18.81 2.21 16.19
N ALA A 120 18.80 2.99 15.10
CA ALA A 120 19.98 3.69 14.60
C ALA A 120 20.54 4.68 15.62
N GLU A 121 19.69 5.49 16.25
CA GLU A 121 20.10 6.42 17.31
C GLU A 121 20.75 5.67 18.48
N ALA A 122 20.15 4.58 18.94
CA ALA A 122 20.65 3.81 20.08
C ALA A 122 22.00 3.11 19.79
N HIS A 123 22.28 2.77 18.53
CA HIS A 123 23.48 2.02 18.13
C HIS A 123 24.47 2.85 17.30
N GLN A 124 24.24 4.16 17.17
CA GLN A 124 25.09 5.09 16.41
C GLN A 124 25.28 4.68 14.94
N ILE A 125 24.21 4.13 14.32
CA ILE A 125 24.19 3.86 12.88
C ILE A 125 23.95 5.19 12.17
N GLU A 126 24.75 5.49 11.15
CA GLU A 126 24.60 6.70 10.36
C GLU A 126 23.35 6.63 9.50
N VAL A 127 22.51 7.65 9.58
CA VAL A 127 21.29 7.80 8.77
C VAL A 127 21.20 9.25 8.30
N ASP A 128 20.50 9.49 7.20
CA ASP A 128 20.20 10.85 6.73
C ASP A 128 19.13 11.50 7.62
N SER A 129 19.58 11.90 8.81
CA SER A 129 18.75 12.54 9.83
C SER A 129 18.13 13.83 9.31
N TYR A 130 18.83 14.57 8.44
CA TYR A 130 18.30 15.80 7.86
C TYR A 130 17.08 15.52 6.97
N TYR A 131 17.17 14.51 6.10
CA TYR A 131 16.06 14.11 5.24
C TYR A 131 14.88 13.55 6.03
N ILE A 132 15.15 12.70 7.02
CA ILE A 132 14.13 12.10 7.89
C ILE A 132 13.39 13.19 8.68
N ASN A 133 14.14 14.09 9.31
CA ASN A 133 13.58 15.19 10.11
C ASN A 133 12.69 16.09 9.28
N ARG A 134 13.12 16.42 8.06
CA ARG A 134 12.32 17.21 7.13
C ARG A 134 11.06 16.48 6.67
N THR A 135 11.12 15.16 6.49
CA THR A 135 9.99 14.36 6.02
C THR A 135 8.85 14.30 7.05
N PHE A 136 9.20 14.18 8.33
CA PHE A 136 8.22 14.05 9.41
C PHE A 136 8.04 15.33 10.23
N ASP A 137 8.63 16.45 9.79
CA ASP A 137 8.65 17.74 10.51
C ASP A 137 9.13 17.61 11.97
N MET A 138 10.18 16.80 12.17
CA MET A 138 10.75 16.50 13.48
C MET A 138 11.96 17.40 13.79
N PRO A 139 12.08 17.93 15.02
CA PRO A 139 13.23 18.74 15.41
C PRO A 139 14.51 17.93 15.63
N GLY A 140 14.45 16.60 15.78
CA GLY A 140 15.60 15.71 15.86
C GLY A 140 16.32 15.77 17.21
N LYS A 141 15.60 16.06 18.30
CA LYS A 141 16.16 16.17 19.66
C LYS A 141 15.86 14.93 20.50
N ASN A 142 14.67 14.36 20.34
CA ASN A 142 14.23 13.16 21.03
C ASN A 142 13.31 12.36 20.10
N TYR A 143 13.89 11.46 19.30
CA TYR A 143 13.13 10.70 18.32
C TYR A 143 12.02 9.86 18.95
N ARG A 144 12.16 9.41 20.20
CA ARG A 144 11.12 8.63 20.87
C ARG A 144 9.85 9.44 21.10
N GLU A 145 9.98 10.65 21.65
CA GLU A 145 8.82 11.51 21.91
C GLU A 145 8.26 12.08 20.60
N GLU A 146 9.13 12.46 19.67
CA GLU A 146 8.74 13.06 18.39
C GLU A 146 7.95 12.08 17.51
N THR A 147 8.40 10.84 17.38
CA THR A 147 7.71 9.81 16.60
C THR A 147 6.37 9.40 17.23
N GLN A 148 6.30 9.31 18.57
CA GLN A 148 5.05 9.06 19.29
C GLN A 148 4.05 10.20 19.08
N HIS A 149 4.51 11.45 19.16
CA HIS A 149 3.68 12.61 18.91
C HIS A 149 3.15 12.64 17.48
N PHE A 150 4.04 12.40 16.49
CA PHE A 150 3.67 12.32 15.09
C PHE A 150 2.56 11.29 14.85
N MET A 151 2.72 10.06 15.35
CA MET A 151 1.71 9.01 15.19
C MET A 151 0.38 9.34 15.89
N ALA A 152 0.41 10.07 17.01
CA ALA A 152 -0.79 10.43 17.75
C ALA A 152 -1.65 11.50 17.05
N VAL A 153 -1.03 12.42 16.31
CA VAL A 153 -1.73 13.52 15.62
C VAL A 153 -2.03 13.23 14.16
N MET A 154 -1.49 12.14 13.61
CA MET A 154 -1.60 11.79 12.21
C MET A 154 -3.06 11.46 11.81
N PRO A 155 -3.64 12.15 10.81
CA PRO A 155 -4.95 11.78 10.28
C PRO A 155 -4.94 10.39 9.62
N ARG A 156 -6.02 9.63 9.81
CA ARG A 156 -6.16 8.26 9.26
C ARG A 156 -6.69 8.20 7.81
N HIS A 157 -6.94 9.35 7.19
CA HIS A 157 -7.39 9.47 5.80
C HIS A 157 -6.21 9.82 4.87
N VAL A 158 -5.18 8.97 4.89
CA VAL A 158 -3.93 9.21 4.15
C VAL A 158 -4.16 8.97 2.67
N ASP A 159 -3.97 9.97 1.82
CA ASP A 159 -4.02 9.79 0.36
C ASP A 159 -2.68 9.23 -0.18
N PRO A 160 -2.66 8.64 -1.39
CA PRO A 160 -1.47 8.05 -1.98
C PRO A 160 -0.33 9.05 -2.22
N THR A 161 -0.62 10.33 -2.43
CA THR A 161 0.42 11.34 -2.63
C THR A 161 1.16 11.61 -1.33
N TRP A 162 0.40 11.74 -0.23
CA TRP A 162 1.01 11.89 1.08
C TRP A 162 1.68 10.59 1.56
N ALA A 163 1.06 9.43 1.32
CA ALA A 163 1.69 8.14 1.60
C ALA A 163 3.03 7.98 0.88
N GLU A 164 3.11 8.30 -0.42
CA GLU A 164 4.36 8.29 -1.18
C GLU A 164 5.43 9.11 -0.46
N TYR A 165 5.11 10.35 -0.07
CA TYR A 165 6.03 11.23 0.65
C TYR A 165 6.53 10.64 1.97
N LEU A 166 5.62 10.09 2.78
CA LEU A 166 5.93 9.49 4.08
C LEU A 166 6.80 8.24 3.96
N LEU A 167 6.70 7.50 2.85
CA LEU A 167 7.44 6.26 2.60
C LEU A 167 8.82 6.50 1.97
N ARG A 168 9.17 7.74 1.63
CA ARG A 168 10.47 8.04 1.02
C ARG A 168 11.65 7.62 1.90
N PRO A 169 11.71 7.93 3.21
CA PRO A 169 12.87 7.56 4.02
C PRO A 169 13.17 6.06 4.02
N LEU A 170 12.13 5.23 3.94
CA LEU A 170 12.24 3.78 3.89
C LEU A 170 12.69 3.25 2.51
N SER A 171 12.39 3.98 1.44
CA SER A 171 12.70 3.58 0.05
C SER A 171 13.93 4.27 -0.55
N SER A 172 14.34 5.43 -0.03
CA SER A 172 15.34 6.32 -0.63
C SER A 172 16.77 6.10 -0.12
N GLY A 173 17.00 5.10 0.73
CA GLY A 173 18.28 4.87 1.40
C GLY A 173 18.52 5.77 2.61
N ALA A 174 17.60 6.65 3.00
CA ALA A 174 17.82 7.57 4.13
C ALA A 174 18.10 6.84 5.46
N LEU A 175 17.56 5.62 5.63
CA LEU A 175 17.84 4.75 6.77
C LEU A 175 19.02 3.80 6.56
N GLU A 176 19.55 3.64 5.34
CA GLU A 176 20.57 2.65 4.97
C GLU A 176 20.42 1.29 5.68
N LEU A 177 19.29 0.60 5.45
CA LEU A 177 18.96 -0.66 6.14
C LEU A 177 20.03 -1.76 6.01
N GLN A 178 20.94 -1.67 5.04
CA GLN A 178 22.08 -2.57 4.88
C GLN A 178 23.06 -2.54 6.07
N ASP A 179 23.12 -1.43 6.80
CA ASP A 179 24.00 -1.26 7.96
C ASP A 179 23.38 -1.85 9.25
N PHE A 180 22.13 -2.33 9.16
CA PHE A 180 21.43 -2.94 10.29
C PHE A 180 21.70 -4.44 10.35
N PRO A 181 21.93 -5.00 11.56
CA PRO A 181 22.08 -6.45 11.71
C PRO A 181 20.73 -7.16 11.48
N ASP A 182 20.80 -8.40 10.98
CA ASP A 182 19.62 -9.24 10.68
C ASP A 182 18.64 -9.34 11.87
N GLU A 183 19.17 -9.47 13.09
CA GLU A 183 18.34 -9.57 14.30
C GLU A 183 17.56 -8.28 14.60
N ALA A 184 18.11 -7.11 14.27
CA ALA A 184 17.41 -5.84 14.44
C ALA A 184 16.29 -5.74 13.41
N LEU A 185 16.59 -6.05 12.15
CA LEU A 185 15.60 -6.07 11.08
C LEU A 185 14.49 -7.09 11.35
N ALA A 186 14.79 -8.24 11.96
CA ALA A 186 13.79 -9.23 12.39
C ALA A 186 12.79 -8.65 13.41
N ARG A 187 13.28 -7.85 14.36
CA ARG A 187 12.47 -7.23 15.41
C ARG A 187 11.65 -6.05 14.88
N ILE A 188 12.21 -5.28 13.95
CA ILE A 188 11.55 -4.13 13.32
C ILE A 188 10.51 -4.59 12.29
N CYS A 189 10.90 -5.49 11.39
CA CYS A 189 10.09 -6.03 10.30
C CYS A 189 9.42 -7.34 10.71
N THR A 190 8.53 -7.27 11.71
CA THR A 190 7.83 -8.45 12.22
C THR A 190 6.96 -9.11 11.14
N PRO A 191 6.71 -10.44 11.22
CA PRO A 191 5.83 -11.13 10.28
C PRO A 191 4.46 -10.47 10.11
N ASP A 192 3.86 -9.98 11.20
CA ASP A 192 2.56 -9.31 11.15
C ASP A 192 2.60 -8.00 10.37
N ARG A 193 3.65 -7.17 10.58
CA ARG A 193 3.86 -5.94 9.81
C ARG A 193 4.11 -6.27 8.34
N LEU A 194 4.95 -7.26 8.05
CA LEU A 194 5.26 -7.69 6.68
C LEU A 194 4.01 -8.21 5.94
N ARG A 195 3.11 -8.93 6.63
CA ARG A 195 1.83 -9.39 6.07
C ARG A 195 0.89 -8.25 5.74
N LEU A 196 0.86 -7.20 6.56
CA LEU A 196 0.03 -6.01 6.29
C LEU A 196 0.50 -5.27 5.04
N ILE A 197 1.80 -5.18 4.79
CA ILE A 197 2.37 -4.40 3.68
C ILE A 197 2.52 -5.20 2.38
N PHE A 198 2.54 -6.53 2.42
CA PHE A 198 2.66 -7.38 1.23
C PHE A 198 1.63 -7.10 0.12
N PRO A 199 0.34 -6.80 0.41
CA PRO A 199 -0.64 -6.42 -0.62
C PRO A 199 -0.19 -5.26 -1.52
N LEU A 200 0.65 -4.34 -1.02
CA LEU A 200 1.21 -3.25 -1.81
C LEU A 200 2.13 -3.76 -2.92
N VAL A 201 2.88 -4.84 -2.66
CA VAL A 201 3.77 -5.47 -3.65
C VAL A 201 2.96 -5.99 -4.83
N VAL A 202 1.82 -6.61 -4.56
CA VAL A 202 0.92 -7.10 -5.61
C VAL A 202 0.35 -5.91 -6.37
N LYS A 203 -0.11 -4.87 -5.66
CA LYS A 203 -0.68 -3.67 -6.27
C LYS A 203 0.32 -2.93 -7.18
N ALA A 204 1.57 -2.82 -6.75
CA ALA A 204 2.62 -2.12 -7.50
C ALA A 204 2.98 -2.79 -8.83
N GLN A 205 2.68 -4.07 -8.99
CA GLN A 205 2.95 -4.81 -10.23
C GLN A 205 1.85 -4.64 -11.27
N ALA A 206 0.70 -4.06 -10.91
CA ALA A 206 -0.39 -3.71 -11.83
C ALA A 206 -0.75 -4.85 -12.80
N LEU A 207 -0.88 -6.07 -12.26
CA LEU A 207 -1.12 -7.28 -13.05
C LEU A 207 -2.37 -7.15 -13.91
N ASP A 208 -2.28 -7.60 -15.15
CA ASP A 208 -3.47 -7.75 -15.98
C ASP A 208 -4.33 -8.95 -15.55
N GLU A 209 -5.47 -9.15 -16.21
CA GLU A 209 -6.40 -10.23 -15.84
C GLU A 209 -5.79 -11.63 -16.03
N GLN A 210 -4.95 -11.83 -17.04
CA GLN A 210 -4.31 -13.13 -17.31
C GLN A 210 -3.19 -13.39 -16.31
N GLU A 211 -2.36 -12.40 -16.04
CA GLU A 211 -1.30 -12.45 -15.02
C GLU A 211 -1.87 -12.67 -13.63
N MET A 212 -2.99 -12.02 -13.29
CA MET A 212 -3.69 -12.22 -12.02
C MET A 212 -4.23 -13.65 -11.90
N LYS A 213 -4.83 -14.21 -12.96
CA LYS A 213 -5.28 -15.62 -12.97
C LYS A 213 -4.11 -16.60 -12.77
N ALA A 214 -3.01 -16.38 -13.49
CA ALA A 214 -1.81 -17.20 -13.34
C ALA A 214 -1.21 -17.07 -11.93
N TRP A 215 -1.16 -15.85 -11.39
CA TRP A 215 -0.71 -15.56 -10.04
C TRP A 215 -1.51 -16.32 -8.98
N VAL A 216 -2.85 -16.20 -9.02
CA VAL A 216 -3.72 -16.87 -8.06
C VAL A 216 -3.57 -18.39 -8.15
N ALA A 217 -3.44 -18.95 -9.36
CA ALA A 217 -3.16 -20.38 -9.56
C ALA A 217 -1.84 -20.82 -8.92
N THR A 218 -0.77 -20.04 -9.08
CA THR A 218 0.54 -20.35 -8.51
C THR A 218 0.59 -20.23 -6.99
N THR A 219 -0.19 -19.35 -6.38
CA THR A 219 -0.19 -19.18 -4.91
C THR A 219 -0.64 -20.43 -4.15
N GLY A 220 -1.53 -21.22 -4.77
CA GLY A 220 -2.19 -22.35 -4.13
C GLY A 220 -2.94 -21.96 -2.84
N LEU A 221 -3.43 -20.71 -2.72
CA LEU A 221 -4.16 -20.27 -1.51
C LEU A 221 -5.35 -21.19 -1.24
N VAL A 222 -5.49 -21.61 0.02
CA VAL A 222 -6.65 -22.36 0.49
C VAL A 222 -7.44 -21.49 1.46
N THR A 223 -8.61 -21.02 1.04
CA THR A 223 -9.47 -20.13 1.84
C THR A 223 -10.89 -20.69 2.02
N GLU A 224 -11.60 -20.15 3.02
CA GLU A 224 -12.95 -20.54 3.41
C GLU A 224 -14.01 -19.78 2.60
N ASP A 225 -15.22 -20.35 2.55
CA ASP A 225 -16.40 -19.61 2.07
C ASP A 225 -16.75 -18.48 3.05
N LEU A 226 -17.13 -17.32 2.52
CA LEU A 226 -17.54 -16.16 3.32
C LEU A 226 -18.75 -15.50 2.69
N ASN A 227 -19.76 -15.22 3.51
CA ASN A 227 -20.93 -14.44 3.11
C ASN A 227 -21.19 -13.36 4.17
N LEU A 228 -21.09 -12.10 3.79
CA LEU A 228 -21.35 -10.94 4.65
C LEU A 228 -22.48 -10.13 4.07
N THR A 229 -23.35 -9.57 4.91
CA THR A 229 -24.45 -8.73 4.44
C THR A 229 -24.63 -7.53 5.36
N ALA A 230 -24.56 -6.33 4.79
CA ALA A 230 -25.02 -5.11 5.43
C ALA A 230 -26.21 -4.56 4.66
N GLU A 231 -27.32 -4.29 5.37
CA GLU A 231 -28.57 -3.84 4.77
C GLU A 231 -29.17 -2.70 5.58
N VAL A 232 -29.51 -1.61 4.90
CA VAL A 232 -30.18 -0.44 5.48
C VAL A 232 -31.19 0.10 4.47
N GLY A 233 -32.45 0.14 4.87
CA GLY A 233 -33.54 0.54 3.99
C GLY A 233 -33.63 -0.39 2.78
N ASP A 234 -33.52 0.16 1.57
CA ASP A 234 -33.54 -0.56 0.30
C ASP A 234 -32.14 -0.87 -0.25
N ILE A 235 -31.08 -0.53 0.50
CA ILE A 235 -29.68 -0.71 0.09
C ILE A 235 -29.09 -1.91 0.80
N ARG A 236 -28.52 -2.85 0.02
CA ARG A 236 -27.82 -4.03 0.51
C ARG A 236 -26.43 -4.13 -0.13
N LEU A 237 -25.41 -4.27 0.72
CA LEU A 237 -24.05 -4.65 0.34
C LEU A 237 -23.81 -6.09 0.79
N HIS A 238 -23.65 -6.99 -0.17
CA HIS A 238 -23.40 -8.41 0.09
C HIS A 238 -22.04 -8.82 -0.45
N VAL A 239 -21.18 -9.35 0.41
CA VAL A 239 -19.86 -9.87 0.03
C VAL A 239 -19.94 -11.38 -0.01
N GLN A 240 -19.54 -11.95 -1.14
CA GLN A 240 -19.46 -13.39 -1.34
C GLN A 240 -18.02 -13.77 -1.70
N VAL A 241 -17.45 -14.68 -0.92
CA VAL A 241 -16.22 -15.40 -1.23
C VAL A 241 -16.58 -16.86 -1.41
N SER A 242 -16.29 -17.42 -2.57
CA SER A 242 -16.27 -18.86 -2.76
C SER A 242 -14.86 -19.34 -2.56
N GLY A 243 -14.62 -19.97 -1.41
CA GLY A 243 -13.37 -20.59 -1.04
C GLY A 243 -13.13 -21.90 -1.79
N ASN A 244 -12.01 -22.52 -1.46
CA ASN A 244 -11.54 -23.74 -2.12
C ASN A 244 -10.99 -24.76 -1.12
N ARG A 245 -11.31 -24.61 0.18
CA ARG A 245 -10.91 -25.53 1.25
C ARG A 245 -11.66 -26.87 1.20
N ALA A 246 -12.90 -26.90 0.71
CA ALA A 246 -13.60 -28.16 0.50
C ALA A 246 -12.84 -29.05 -0.51
N PRO A 247 -12.73 -30.36 -0.28
CA PRO A 247 -12.00 -31.25 -1.18
C PRO A 247 -12.58 -31.16 -2.58
N GLN A 248 -11.78 -30.63 -3.50
CA GLN A 248 -12.12 -30.60 -4.92
C GLN A 248 -12.14 -32.05 -5.43
N LEU A 249 -13.14 -32.39 -6.25
CA LEU A 249 -13.32 -33.76 -6.74
C LEU A 249 -12.01 -34.26 -7.39
N PRO A 250 -11.55 -35.49 -7.07
CA PRO A 250 -10.34 -36.04 -7.67
C PRO A 250 -10.39 -35.96 -9.20
N GLY A 251 -9.34 -35.42 -9.82
CA GLY A 251 -9.27 -35.25 -11.27
C GLY A 251 -9.90 -33.96 -11.82
N ARG A 252 -10.43 -33.06 -10.98
CA ARG A 252 -10.74 -31.69 -11.40
C ARG A 252 -9.52 -30.78 -11.27
N GLU A 253 -9.40 -29.84 -12.20
CA GLU A 253 -8.42 -28.76 -12.09
C GLU A 253 -8.68 -27.96 -10.81
N TRP A 254 -7.60 -27.56 -10.14
CA TRP A 254 -7.67 -26.73 -8.95
C TRP A 254 -8.33 -25.39 -9.29
N VAL A 255 -9.41 -25.07 -8.60
CA VAL A 255 -10.13 -23.80 -8.74
C VAL A 255 -9.65 -22.79 -7.70
N ALA A 256 -9.28 -21.61 -8.19
CA ALA A 256 -8.95 -20.43 -7.39
C ALA A 256 -10.15 -19.89 -6.61
N PRO A 257 -9.95 -19.30 -5.42
CA PRO A 257 -11.03 -18.65 -4.70
C PRO A 257 -11.56 -17.44 -5.48
N THR A 258 -12.88 -17.28 -5.52
CA THR A 258 -13.54 -16.18 -6.22
C THR A 258 -14.13 -15.18 -5.22
N PHE A 259 -14.21 -13.92 -5.65
CA PHE A 259 -14.73 -12.82 -4.86
C PHE A 259 -15.80 -12.06 -5.65
N GLY A 260 -16.89 -11.67 -4.98
CA GLY A 260 -17.89 -10.76 -5.52
C GLY A 260 -18.49 -9.85 -4.44
N LEU A 261 -18.61 -8.56 -4.76
CA LEU A 261 -19.43 -7.60 -4.03
C LEU A 261 -20.73 -7.39 -4.79
N ILE A 262 -21.83 -7.89 -4.27
CA ILE A 262 -23.18 -7.70 -4.81
C ILE A 262 -23.82 -6.49 -4.13
N VAL A 263 -24.14 -5.47 -4.91
CA VAL A 263 -24.79 -4.25 -4.45
C VAL A 263 -26.22 -4.24 -4.96
N SER A 264 -27.18 -4.10 -4.06
CA SER A 264 -28.59 -3.93 -4.39
C SER A 264 -29.09 -2.59 -3.85
N ALA A 265 -29.86 -1.85 -4.66
CA ALA A 265 -30.54 -0.63 -4.25
C ALA A 265 -31.93 -0.62 -4.91
N GLY A 266 -32.97 -0.89 -4.11
CA GLY A 266 -34.33 -1.09 -4.62
C GLY A 266 -34.42 -2.26 -5.60
N CYS A 267 -34.72 -1.98 -6.87
CA CYS A 267 -34.82 -3.00 -7.93
C CYS A 267 -33.52 -3.20 -8.74
N VAL A 268 -32.47 -2.42 -8.47
CA VAL A 268 -31.20 -2.51 -9.19
C VAL A 268 -30.26 -3.43 -8.42
N VAL A 269 -29.69 -4.42 -9.11
CA VAL A 269 -28.68 -5.34 -8.56
C VAL A 269 -27.48 -5.37 -9.50
N THR A 270 -26.28 -5.22 -8.94
CA THR A 270 -25.02 -5.24 -9.69
C THR A 270 -23.96 -6.02 -8.92
N ALA A 271 -23.03 -6.66 -9.64
CA ALA A 271 -21.87 -7.32 -9.06
C ALA A 271 -20.59 -6.53 -9.37
N MET A 272 -19.69 -6.45 -8.40
CA MET A 272 -18.44 -5.70 -8.45
C MET A 272 -17.28 -6.57 -7.96
N GLY A 273 -16.09 -6.30 -8.48
CA GLY A 273 -14.88 -7.04 -8.13
C GLY A 273 -14.15 -6.48 -6.90
N TRP A 274 -13.01 -7.10 -6.62
CA TRP A 274 -12.15 -6.78 -5.47
C TRP A 274 -11.75 -5.31 -5.38
N GLU A 275 -11.39 -4.67 -6.50
CA GLU A 275 -10.92 -3.28 -6.54
C GLU A 275 -11.97 -2.27 -6.05
N VAL A 276 -13.26 -2.53 -6.30
CA VAL A 276 -14.33 -1.66 -5.81
C VAL A 276 -14.58 -1.91 -4.33
N PHE A 277 -14.53 -3.17 -3.89
CA PHE A 277 -14.66 -3.54 -2.49
C PHE A 277 -13.55 -2.94 -1.62
N SER A 278 -12.29 -3.12 -2.01
CA SER A 278 -11.14 -2.61 -1.25
C SER A 278 -11.15 -1.08 -1.17
N ALA A 279 -11.45 -0.40 -2.28
CA ALA A 279 -11.66 1.04 -2.30
C ALA A 279 -12.82 1.48 -1.38
N LEU A 280 -13.95 0.77 -1.41
CA LEU A 280 -15.10 1.08 -0.56
C LEU A 280 -14.75 0.98 0.92
N VAL A 281 -14.12 -0.12 1.34
CA VAL A 281 -13.71 -0.33 2.75
C VAL A 281 -12.79 0.81 3.20
N ARG A 282 -11.79 1.19 2.40
CA ARG A 282 -10.86 2.28 2.75
C ARG A 282 -11.56 3.64 2.85
N GLN A 283 -12.50 3.92 1.94
CA GLN A 283 -13.31 5.16 1.98
C GLN A 283 -14.16 5.23 3.25
N LEU A 284 -14.83 4.14 3.59
CA LEU A 284 -15.66 4.04 4.80
C LEU A 284 -14.80 4.14 6.06
N GLN A 285 -13.66 3.47 6.13
CA GLN A 285 -12.74 3.57 7.27
C GLN A 285 -12.17 4.98 7.45
N ALA A 286 -11.75 5.62 6.35
CA ALA A 286 -11.23 6.98 6.37
C ALA A 286 -12.28 7.95 6.90
N ARG A 287 -13.53 7.84 6.44
CA ARG A 287 -14.62 8.67 6.95
C ARG A 287 -15.00 8.32 8.39
N ALA A 288 -15.10 7.05 8.76
CA ALA A 288 -15.38 6.63 10.14
C ALA A 288 -14.35 7.20 11.13
N SER A 289 -13.09 7.38 10.70
CA SER A 289 -12.02 7.96 11.52
C SER A 289 -12.18 9.47 11.78
N GLN A 290 -13.00 10.16 10.97
CA GLN A 290 -13.29 11.58 11.10
C GLN A 290 -14.80 11.81 11.06
N PRO A 291 -15.47 11.92 12.23
CA PRO A 291 -16.93 12.03 12.31
C PRO A 291 -17.43 13.43 11.91
N VAL A 292 -16.83 14.07 10.91
CA VAL A 292 -17.35 15.26 10.27
C VAL A 292 -18.44 14.82 9.30
N LEU A 293 -19.70 15.04 9.68
CA LEU A 293 -20.85 14.61 8.90
C LEU A 293 -21.04 15.43 7.63
N HIS A 294 -20.73 16.74 7.65
CA HIS A 294 -21.12 17.64 6.57
C HIS A 294 -19.95 18.09 5.71
N GLY A 295 -20.16 18.17 4.40
CA GLY A 295 -19.16 18.65 3.44
C GLY A 295 -18.01 17.67 3.18
N TRP A 296 -18.24 16.38 3.41
CA TRP A 296 -17.28 15.33 3.07
C TRP A 296 -17.36 15.03 1.58
N HIS A 297 -16.24 15.20 0.89
CA HIS A 297 -16.14 14.92 -0.54
C HIS A 297 -14.86 14.13 -0.79
N SER A 298 -15.01 12.86 -1.14
CA SER A 298 -13.90 12.00 -1.55
C SER A 298 -14.22 11.33 -2.88
N ARG A 299 -13.19 11.21 -3.72
CA ARG A 299 -13.32 10.58 -5.03
C ARG A 299 -12.08 9.77 -5.36
N ASP A 300 -12.29 8.46 -5.43
CA ASP A 300 -11.40 7.47 -6.01
C ASP A 300 -11.86 7.17 -7.46
N LYS A 301 -11.03 6.46 -8.23
CA LYS A 301 -11.35 5.87 -9.53
C LYS A 301 -12.57 4.94 -9.45
N HIS A 302 -12.72 4.22 -8.34
CA HIS A 302 -13.77 3.21 -8.16
C HIS A 302 -14.91 3.65 -7.23
N VAL A 303 -14.63 4.49 -6.23
CA VAL A 303 -15.60 4.84 -5.18
C VAL A 303 -15.58 6.34 -4.94
N SER A 304 -16.75 6.95 -4.79
CA SER A 304 -16.87 8.35 -4.37
C SER A 304 -17.91 8.50 -3.29
N VAL A 305 -17.67 9.38 -2.33
CA VAL A 305 -18.64 9.74 -1.30
C VAL A 305 -18.82 11.25 -1.34
N TYR A 306 -20.06 11.68 -1.51
CA TYR A 306 -20.45 13.08 -1.45
C TYR A 306 -21.49 13.25 -0.35
N ILE A 307 -21.10 13.90 0.75
CA ILE A 307 -22.01 14.32 1.81
C ILE A 307 -22.16 15.84 1.74
N PRO A 308 -23.34 16.36 1.37
CA PRO A 308 -23.57 17.79 1.24
C PRO A 308 -23.45 18.53 2.58
N ARG A 309 -23.13 19.83 2.50
CA ARG A 309 -23.15 20.73 3.67
C ARG A 309 -24.56 21.12 4.09
N ALA A 310 -25.49 21.18 3.14
CA ALA A 310 -26.87 21.57 3.40
C ALA A 310 -27.64 20.39 4.00
N GLU A 311 -28.31 20.64 5.13
CA GLU A 311 -29.24 19.69 5.72
C GLU A 311 -30.39 19.36 4.75
N GLY A 312 -30.90 18.13 4.80
CA GLY A 312 -31.99 17.67 3.94
C GLY A 312 -31.60 17.35 2.49
N THR A 313 -30.31 17.41 2.15
CA THR A 313 -29.80 16.92 0.85
C THR A 313 -29.23 15.51 1.00
N ASP A 314 -29.53 14.65 0.03
CA ASP A 314 -29.07 13.26 0.05
C ASP A 314 -27.55 13.13 -0.04
N VAL A 315 -27.03 12.10 0.63
CA VAL A 315 -25.69 11.57 0.45
C VAL A 315 -25.64 10.75 -0.83
N ILE A 316 -24.57 10.93 -1.61
CA ILE A 316 -24.34 10.16 -2.83
C ILE A 316 -23.14 9.24 -2.61
N LEU A 317 -23.39 7.92 -2.64
CA LEU A 317 -22.35 6.89 -2.71
C LEU A 317 -22.19 6.46 -4.17
N GLY A 318 -21.03 6.73 -4.75
CA GLY A 318 -20.66 6.30 -6.09
C GLY A 318 -19.84 5.02 -6.05
N LEU A 319 -20.24 4.01 -6.82
CA LEU A 319 -19.55 2.73 -6.97
C LEU A 319 -19.42 2.39 -8.46
N ASN A 320 -18.20 2.50 -8.99
CA ASN A 320 -17.84 2.21 -10.38
C ASN A 320 -18.79 2.84 -11.42
N GLY A 321 -19.16 4.11 -11.21
CA GLY A 321 -20.06 4.86 -12.08
C GLY A 321 -21.55 4.76 -11.74
N ILE A 322 -21.95 3.92 -10.79
CA ILE A 322 -23.32 3.86 -10.26
C ILE A 322 -23.42 4.81 -9.06
N HIS A 323 -24.44 5.66 -9.02
CA HIS A 323 -24.69 6.57 -7.91
C HIS A 323 -25.92 6.11 -7.11
N ILE A 324 -25.74 5.91 -5.81
CA ILE A 324 -26.78 5.54 -4.86
C ILE A 324 -27.06 6.76 -3.98
N SER A 325 -28.28 7.29 -4.05
CA SER A 325 -28.76 8.40 -3.23
C SER A 325 -29.39 7.85 -1.95
N MET A 326 -29.02 8.39 -0.79
CA MET A 326 -29.61 7.99 0.49
C MET A 326 -29.56 9.12 1.50
N THR A 327 -30.34 9.01 2.58
CA THR A 327 -30.25 9.97 3.69
C THR A 327 -28.91 9.83 4.42
N ALA A 328 -28.48 10.89 5.10
CA ALA A 328 -27.26 10.86 5.90
C ALA A 328 -27.31 9.77 7.00
N ASP A 329 -28.47 9.59 7.63
CA ASP A 329 -28.68 8.55 8.65
C ASP A 329 -28.55 7.14 8.05
N ASN A 330 -29.13 6.90 6.87
CA ASN A 330 -29.01 5.61 6.20
C ASN A 330 -27.55 5.33 5.80
N TYR A 331 -26.83 6.35 5.32
CA TYR A 331 -25.42 6.22 4.98
C TYR A 331 -24.55 5.88 6.21
N LEU A 332 -24.77 6.55 7.34
CA LEU A 332 -24.05 6.26 8.59
C LEU A 332 -24.34 4.85 9.10
N ALA A 333 -25.61 4.44 9.07
CA ALA A 333 -26.01 3.10 9.45
C ALA A 333 -25.39 2.04 8.54
N LEU A 334 -25.37 2.29 7.22
CA LEU A 334 -24.79 1.38 6.23
C LEU A 334 -23.28 1.26 6.42
N GLU A 335 -22.58 2.38 6.63
CA GLU A 335 -21.16 2.36 6.94
C GLU A 335 -20.88 1.51 8.18
N ASN A 336 -21.56 1.80 9.29
CA ASN A 336 -21.31 1.11 10.56
C ASN A 336 -21.60 -0.39 10.46
N ALA A 337 -22.71 -0.76 9.81
CA ALA A 337 -23.08 -2.15 9.58
C ALA A 337 -22.01 -2.85 8.71
N PHE A 338 -21.64 -2.25 7.58
CA PHE A 338 -20.67 -2.85 6.67
C PHE A 338 -19.27 -2.96 7.29
N LEU A 339 -18.81 -1.91 7.98
CA LEU A 339 -17.52 -1.94 8.67
C LEU A 339 -17.50 -2.97 9.81
N THR A 340 -18.62 -3.20 10.49
CA THR A 340 -18.71 -4.23 11.53
C THR A 340 -18.58 -5.63 10.93
N GLU A 341 -19.27 -5.91 9.82
CA GLU A 341 -19.18 -7.19 9.13
C GLU A 341 -17.77 -7.48 8.59
N VAL A 342 -17.13 -6.53 7.91
CA VAL A 342 -15.78 -6.75 7.32
C VAL A 342 -14.68 -6.86 8.38
N ASN A 343 -14.88 -6.26 9.55
CA ASN A 343 -13.94 -6.34 10.68
C ASN A 343 -14.29 -7.47 11.66
N ALA A 344 -15.33 -8.26 11.39
CA ALA A 344 -15.71 -9.38 12.25
C ALA A 344 -14.54 -10.38 12.34
N PRO A 345 -14.25 -10.98 13.52
CA PRO A 345 -13.13 -11.90 13.71
C PRO A 345 -13.15 -13.11 12.77
N THR A 346 -14.33 -13.51 12.28
CA THR A 346 -14.52 -14.58 11.30
C THR A 346 -14.25 -14.15 9.86
N ALA A 347 -14.45 -12.86 9.54
CA ALA A 347 -14.31 -12.31 8.20
C ALA A 347 -12.90 -11.77 7.94
N ALA A 348 -12.33 -11.07 8.93
CA ALA A 348 -11.06 -10.36 8.79
C ALA A 348 -9.90 -11.25 8.30
N PRO A 349 -9.73 -12.52 8.77
CA PRO A 349 -8.67 -13.39 8.27
C PRO A 349 -8.83 -13.75 6.79
N VAL A 350 -10.05 -14.11 6.35
CA VAL A 350 -10.35 -14.44 4.94
C VAL A 350 -10.08 -13.22 4.05
N LEU A 351 -10.55 -12.05 4.45
CA LEU A 351 -10.32 -10.81 3.70
C LEU A 351 -8.84 -10.40 3.69
N ALA A 352 -8.06 -10.73 4.71
CA ALA A 352 -6.61 -10.48 4.72
C ALA A 352 -5.87 -11.38 3.71
N GLU A 353 -6.27 -12.65 3.59
CA GLU A 353 -5.74 -13.55 2.56
C GLU A 353 -6.05 -13.04 1.15
N LEU A 354 -7.29 -12.57 0.91
CA LEU A 354 -7.68 -12.00 -0.37
C LEU A 354 -6.92 -10.70 -0.69
N ARG A 355 -6.63 -9.85 0.31
CA ARG A 355 -5.72 -8.69 0.13
C ARG A 355 -4.33 -9.12 -0.33
N ALA A 356 -3.79 -10.18 0.25
CA ALA A 356 -2.50 -10.71 -0.17
C ALA A 356 -2.51 -11.31 -1.58
N LEU A 357 -3.67 -11.75 -2.09
CA LEU A 357 -3.82 -12.25 -3.45
C LEU A 357 -4.03 -11.16 -4.49
N TYR A 358 -5.06 -10.34 -4.30
CA TYR A 358 -5.50 -9.36 -5.29
C TYR A 358 -4.77 -8.01 -5.16
N GLY A 359 -4.03 -7.83 -4.07
CA GLY A 359 -3.43 -6.55 -3.73
C GLY A 359 -4.42 -5.60 -3.08
N ASP A 360 -3.89 -4.65 -2.33
CA ASP A 360 -4.63 -3.54 -1.75
C ASP A 360 -3.64 -2.38 -1.61
N LEU A 361 -4.17 -1.17 -1.40
CA LEU A 361 -3.36 0.01 -1.13
C LEU A 361 -3.65 0.52 0.28
#